data_AF-A0A7D9J656-F1
#
_entry.id   AF-A0A7D9J656-F1
#
_cell.length_a   1.000
_cell.length_b   1.000
_cell.length_c   1.000
_cell.angle_alpha   90.00
_cell.angle_beta   90.00
_cell.angle_gamma   90.00
#
_symmetry.space_group_name_H-M   'P 1'
#
loop_
_entity.id
_entity.type
_entity.pdbx_description
1 polymer ?
#
loop_
_entity_poly.entity_id
_entity_poly.type
_entity_poly.pdbx_seq_one_letter_code
_entity_poly.pdbx_strand_id
1 'polypeptide(L)'
;RSIKTELSRQKDAVQFKLLKSRLNYNPIISRQKDKTETCSGFFLHWSLFTLRQFPQLLFSVNGGRIGPTIIAKYNQLIVADVYNLINDKENPDNSNVSMHWHGMHQFNTPWMDGVGMITQLPTKPRDAF
;
A
#
# COMPACT_ATOMS: atom_id res chain seq x y z
N ARG A 1 17.16 5.84 1.04
CA ARG A 1 17.73 4.47 1.18
C ARG A 1 16.67 3.49 0.68
N SER A 2 16.82 3.00 -0.55
CA SER A 2 15.89 2.07 -1.18
C SER A 2 15.85 0.75 -0.41
N ILE A 3 14.66 0.21 -0.22
CA ILE A 3 14.44 -1.15 0.27
C ILE A 3 14.95 -2.08 -0.81
N LYS A 4 15.93 -2.94 -0.46
CA LYS A 4 16.43 -3.99 -1.35
C LYS A 4 15.37 -5.08 -1.41
N THR A 5 14.71 -5.20 -2.55
CA THR A 5 13.96 -6.41 -2.90
C THR A 5 14.97 -7.52 -3.15
N GLU A 6 14.86 -8.61 -2.42
CA GLU A 6 15.66 -9.82 -2.66
C GLU A 6 15.28 -10.36 -4.05
N LEU A 7 16.23 -10.29 -4.98
CA LEU A 7 16.10 -10.73 -6.36
C LEU A 7 16.00 -12.26 -6.42
N SER A 8 14.83 -12.81 -6.11
CA SER A 8 14.40 -14.07 -6.71
C SER A 8 13.88 -13.74 -8.10
N ARG A 9 14.56 -14.24 -9.14
CA ARG A 9 14.14 -14.17 -10.54
C ARG A 9 12.68 -14.64 -10.69
N GLN A 10 11.71 -13.72 -10.71
CA GLN A 10 10.35 -14.01 -11.17
C GLN A 10 9.67 -12.71 -11.59
N LYS A 11 10.17 -12.19 -12.71
CA LYS A 11 9.41 -11.31 -13.60
C LYS A 11 8.29 -12.18 -14.16
N ASP A 12 7.04 -11.88 -13.81
CA ASP A 12 5.88 -11.90 -14.70
C ASP A 12 4.58 -12.16 -13.93
N ALA A 13 3.59 -11.31 -14.23
CA ALA A 13 2.17 -11.40 -13.89
C ALA A 13 1.79 -11.55 -12.40
N VAL A 14 2.07 -10.52 -11.60
CA VAL A 14 1.19 -10.20 -10.48
C VAL A 14 0.06 -9.32 -10.99
N GLN A 15 -1.17 -9.81 -10.88
CA GLN A 15 -2.38 -9.07 -11.22
C GLN A 15 -2.89 -8.33 -9.97
N PHE A 16 -3.53 -7.17 -10.15
CA PHE A 16 -4.21 -6.44 -9.08
C PHE A 16 -5.70 -6.35 -9.35
N LYS A 17 -6.50 -6.44 -8.29
CA LYS A 17 -7.95 -6.25 -8.35
C LYS A 17 -8.39 -5.23 -7.32
N LEU A 18 -9.09 -4.21 -7.78
CA LEU A 18 -9.73 -3.19 -6.95
C LEU A 18 -11.02 -3.79 -6.36
N LEU A 19 -11.11 -3.93 -5.03
CA LEU A 19 -12.35 -4.34 -4.36
C LEU A 19 -13.01 -3.11 -3.73
N LYS A 20 -13.76 -2.33 -4.53
CA LYS A 20 -14.44 -1.09 -4.10
C LYS A 20 -15.53 -1.23 -3.01
N SER A 21 -15.65 -2.36 -2.31
CA SER A 21 -16.76 -2.52 -1.36
C SER A 21 -16.54 -3.64 -0.35
N ARG A 22 -15.79 -3.40 0.72
CA ARG A 22 -16.00 -4.10 2.00
C ARG A 22 -15.72 -3.17 3.19
N LEU A 23 -16.75 -2.42 3.59
CA LEU A 23 -16.77 -1.60 4.81
C LEU A 23 -16.84 -2.40 6.14
N ASN A 24 -16.61 -3.72 6.12
CA ASN A 24 -16.67 -4.54 7.32
C ASN A 24 -15.25 -4.89 7.80
N TYR A 25 -14.81 -4.06 8.75
CA TYR A 25 -13.53 -4.07 9.44
C TYR A 25 -13.18 -5.43 10.07
N ASN A 26 -12.07 -6.00 9.61
CA ASN A 26 -11.11 -6.78 10.39
C ASN A 26 -9.75 -6.54 9.73
N PRO A 27 -8.71 -6.06 10.44
CA PRO A 27 -7.42 -5.77 9.83
C PRO A 27 -6.78 -7.08 9.36
N ILE A 28 -6.88 -7.37 8.06
CA ILE A 28 -6.20 -8.51 7.45
C ILE A 28 -4.73 -8.10 7.28
N ILE A 29 -3.91 -8.48 8.26
CA ILE A 29 -2.44 -8.23 8.28
C ILE A 29 -1.76 -8.91 7.08
N SER A 30 -2.31 -10.05 6.65
CA SER A 30 -2.22 -10.62 5.31
C SER A 30 -3.03 -11.92 5.32
N ARG A 31 -3.67 -12.27 4.22
CA ARG A 31 -4.38 -13.56 4.11
C ARG A 31 -4.21 -14.10 2.70
N GLN A 32 -3.77 -15.35 2.58
CA GLN A 32 -3.99 -16.10 1.36
C GLN A 32 -5.46 -16.50 1.29
N LYS A 33 -6.15 -15.96 0.29
CA LYS A 33 -7.51 -16.36 -0.02
C LYS A 33 -7.39 -17.31 -1.20
N ASP A 34 -7.47 -18.60 -0.88
CA ASP A 34 -7.21 -19.72 -1.80
C ASP A 34 -5.78 -19.72 -2.37
N LYS A 35 -5.46 -20.71 -3.21
CA LYS A 35 -4.11 -20.81 -3.82
C LYS A 35 -3.82 -19.69 -4.84
N THR A 36 -4.76 -18.77 -5.08
CA THR A 36 -4.73 -17.82 -6.20
C THR A 36 -4.59 -16.35 -5.78
N GLU A 37 -4.89 -15.98 -4.53
CA GLU A 37 -4.87 -14.58 -4.09
C GLU A 37 -4.06 -14.38 -2.79
N THR A 38 -3.32 -13.28 -2.73
CA THR A 38 -2.71 -12.73 -1.51
C THR A 38 -3.34 -11.37 -1.22
N CYS A 39 -4.10 -11.27 -0.13
CA CYS A 39 -4.74 -10.04 0.32
C CYS A 39 -3.90 -9.34 1.41
N SER A 40 -3.74 -8.02 1.34
CA SER A 40 -3.07 -7.21 2.36
C SER A 40 -3.74 -5.85 2.53
N GLY A 41 -3.99 -5.43 3.77
CA GLY A 41 -4.50 -4.10 4.08
C GLY A 41 -3.38 -3.13 4.48
N PHE A 42 -3.43 -1.91 3.98
CA PHE A 42 -2.49 -0.83 4.27
C PHE A 42 -3.23 0.38 4.86
N PHE A 43 -3.01 0.66 6.13
CA PHE A 43 -3.59 1.78 6.85
C PHE A 43 -2.52 2.85 7.05
N LEU A 44 -2.67 3.98 6.36
CA LEU A 44 -1.68 5.05 6.32
C LEU A 44 -2.01 6.12 7.35
N HIS A 45 -1.09 6.41 8.26
CA HIS A 45 -1.30 7.34 9.37
C HIS A 45 -0.11 8.30 9.50
N TRP A 46 -0.33 9.43 10.18
CA TRP A 46 0.75 10.10 10.90
C TRP A 46 1.03 9.36 12.20
N SER A 47 2.30 9.11 12.54
CA SER A 47 2.67 8.49 13.80
C SER A 47 3.94 9.09 14.37
N LEU A 48 3.96 9.23 15.69
CA LEU A 48 5.12 9.72 16.42
C LEU A 48 6.06 8.55 16.69
N PHE A 49 7.30 8.66 16.24
CA PHE A 49 8.35 7.70 16.54
C PHE A 49 9.51 8.40 17.23
N THR A 50 10.08 7.76 18.25
CA THR A 50 11.32 8.23 18.87
C THR A 50 12.51 7.73 18.06
N LEU A 51 13.17 8.63 17.33
CA LEU A 51 14.37 8.32 16.55
C LEU A 51 15.54 9.13 17.08
N ARG A 52 16.67 8.46 17.35
CA ARG A 52 17.87 9.09 17.92
C ARG A 52 17.54 9.96 19.14
N GLN A 53 16.65 9.45 20.02
CA GLN A 53 16.21 10.09 21.27
C GLN A 53 15.27 11.30 21.11
N PHE A 54 14.85 11.65 19.89
CA PHE A 54 13.88 12.74 19.67
C PHE A 54 12.59 12.23 19.01
N PRO A 55 11.42 12.75 19.43
CA PRO A 55 10.17 12.43 18.77
C PRO A 55 10.13 13.05 17.37
N GLN A 56 9.76 12.25 16.38
CA GLN A 56 9.59 12.67 15.00
C GLN A 56 8.24 12.19 14.48
N LEU A 57 7.49 13.10 13.87
CA LEU A 57 6.25 12.76 13.18
C LEU A 57 6.59 12.23 11.80
N LEU A 58 6.21 10.99 11.52
CA LEU A 58 6.49 10.32 10.26
C LEU A 58 5.23 9.63 9.74
N PHE A 59 5.20 9.40 8.42
CA PHE A 59 4.23 8.49 7.83
C PHE A 59 4.47 7.08 8.33
N SER A 60 3.40 6.42 8.73
CA SER A 60 3.39 5.02 9.12
C SER A 60 2.40 4.22 8.29
N VAL A 61 2.65 2.93 8.22
CA VAL A 61 1.80 1.95 7.56
C VAL A 61 1.53 0.86 8.58
N ASN A 62 0.25 0.63 8.90
CA ASN A 62 -0.18 -0.33 9.92
C ASN A 62 0.51 -0.11 11.29
N GLY A 63 0.74 1.16 11.66
CA GLY A 63 1.41 1.55 12.91
C GLY A 63 2.94 1.37 12.90
N GLY A 64 3.50 0.79 11.84
CA GLY A 64 4.94 0.62 11.66
C GLY A 64 5.58 1.75 10.86
N ARG A 65 6.83 2.10 11.20
CA ARG A 65 7.67 2.98 10.37
C ARG A 65 8.07 2.32 9.04
N ILE A 66 8.07 1.00 9.01
CA ILE A 66 8.27 0.17 7.82
C ILE A 66 6.96 -0.60 7.61
N GLY A 67 6.44 -0.56 6.39
CA GLY A 67 5.22 -1.30 6.06
C GLY A 67 5.42 -2.82 6.12
N PRO A 68 4.31 -3.59 6.15
CA PRO A 68 4.38 -5.04 6.18
C PRO A 68 4.98 -5.59 4.87
N THR A 69 5.70 -6.70 4.98
CA THR A 69 6.16 -7.45 3.81
C THR A 69 5.00 -8.20 3.19
N ILE A 70 4.75 -8.00 1.90
CA ILE A 70 3.85 -8.86 1.13
C ILE A 70 4.63 -10.06 0.62
N ILE A 71 4.13 -11.26 0.88
CA ILE A 71 4.67 -12.51 0.34
C ILE A 71 3.62 -13.14 -0.56
N ALA A 72 3.92 -13.24 -1.85
CA ALA A 72 3.07 -13.86 -2.85
C ALA A 72 3.87 -14.88 -3.67
N LYS A 73 3.17 -15.88 -4.20
CA LYS A 73 3.73 -16.84 -5.15
C LYS A 73 3.53 -16.33 -6.58
N TYR A 74 4.31 -16.87 -7.50
CA TYR A 74 4.12 -16.65 -8.93
C TYR A 74 2.67 -16.92 -9.35
N ASN A 75 2.13 -16.08 -10.25
CA ASN A 75 0.75 -16.10 -10.73
C ASN A 75 -0.35 -15.91 -9.65
N GLN A 76 -0.01 -15.47 -8.44
CA GLN A 76 -1.04 -15.02 -7.50
C GLN A 76 -1.46 -13.57 -7.78
N LEU A 77 -2.76 -13.33 -7.65
CA LEU A 77 -3.33 -12.00 -7.60
C LEU A 77 -2.96 -11.35 -6.26
N ILE A 78 -2.38 -10.16 -6.28
CA ILE A 78 -2.23 -9.36 -5.06
C ILE A 78 -3.43 -8.42 -4.97
N VAL A 79 -4.16 -8.51 -3.86
CA VAL A 79 -5.24 -7.58 -3.53
C VAL A 79 -4.74 -6.72 -2.40
N ALA A 80 -4.46 -5.46 -2.69
CA ALA A 80 -3.97 -4.49 -1.72
C ALA A 80 -5.05 -3.43 -1.50
N ASP A 81 -5.64 -3.43 -0.31
CA ASP A 81 -6.59 -2.39 0.08
C ASP A 81 -5.81 -1.29 0.79
N VAL A 82 -5.82 -0.06 0.26
CA VAL A 82 -5.06 1.04 0.83
C VAL A 82 -6.02 2.11 1.37
N TYR A 83 -5.93 2.36 2.67
CA TYR A 83 -6.74 3.33 3.40
C TYR A 83 -5.88 4.53 3.78
N ASN A 84 -6.23 5.70 3.25
CA ASN A 84 -5.58 6.94 3.62
C ASN A 84 -6.25 7.53 4.86
N LEU A 85 -5.64 7.37 6.02
CA LEU A 85 -6.10 7.94 7.29
C LEU A 85 -5.19 9.10 7.75
N ILE A 86 -4.30 9.57 6.86
CA ILE A 86 -3.52 10.78 7.06
C ILE A 86 -4.49 11.95 6.94
N ASN A 87 -4.58 12.74 8.00
CA ASN A 87 -5.46 13.89 8.07
C ASN A 87 -4.69 15.09 8.61
N ASP A 88 -4.29 15.97 7.72
CA ASP A 88 -3.85 17.31 8.05
C ASP A 88 -5.08 18.24 8.09
N LYS A 89 -5.34 18.83 9.26
CA LYS A 89 -6.48 19.74 9.46
C LYS A 89 -6.23 21.12 8.86
N GLU A 90 -4.97 21.51 8.72
CA GLU A 90 -4.56 22.83 8.24
C GLU A 90 -4.43 22.83 6.72
N ASN A 91 -3.99 21.72 6.13
CA ASN A 91 -3.94 21.55 4.68
C ASN A 91 -4.38 20.14 4.23
N PRO A 92 -5.69 19.92 4.02
CA PRO A 92 -6.23 18.61 3.65
C PRO A 92 -5.69 18.09 2.31
N ASP A 93 -5.46 18.98 1.34
CA ASP A 93 -4.99 18.61 0.00
C ASP A 93 -3.53 18.11 0.01
N ASN A 94 -2.74 18.54 0.99
CA ASN A 94 -1.39 18.03 1.23
C ASN A 94 -1.36 16.62 1.84
N SER A 95 -2.51 16.08 2.25
CA SER A 95 -2.61 14.73 2.81
C SER A 95 -3.06 13.67 1.80
N ASN A 96 -3.15 14.04 0.52
CA ASN A 96 -3.41 13.08 -0.56
C ASN A 96 -2.21 12.14 -0.74
N VAL A 97 -2.44 10.82 -0.91
CA VAL A 97 -1.35 9.82 -1.00
C VAL A 97 -1.54 8.86 -2.17
N SER A 98 -0.44 8.48 -2.82
CA SER A 98 -0.39 7.36 -3.76
C SER A 98 0.66 6.33 -3.32
N MET A 99 0.51 5.06 -3.72
CA MET A 99 1.41 3.97 -3.36
C MET A 99 1.87 3.23 -4.61
N HIS A 100 3.19 3.22 -4.86
CA HIS A 100 3.77 2.58 -6.04
C HIS A 100 4.41 1.21 -5.73
N TRP A 101 4.16 0.23 -6.60
CA TRP A 101 4.67 -1.14 -6.50
C TRP A 101 5.98 -1.31 -7.26
N HIS A 102 7.07 -0.89 -6.63
CA HIS A 102 8.37 -0.86 -7.28
C HIS A 102 8.83 -2.23 -7.79
N GLY A 103 9.19 -2.30 -9.07
CA GLY A 103 9.69 -3.50 -9.74
C GLY A 103 8.63 -4.43 -10.32
N MET A 104 7.34 -4.09 -10.18
CA MET A 104 6.24 -4.84 -10.79
C MET A 104 5.90 -4.26 -12.17
N HIS A 105 5.72 -5.13 -13.17
CA HIS A 105 5.52 -4.70 -14.55
C HIS A 105 4.11 -4.14 -14.86
N GLN A 106 3.12 -4.39 -14.00
CA GLN A 106 1.73 -3.92 -14.18
C GLN A 106 1.09 -4.28 -15.53
N PHE A 107 1.42 -5.46 -16.07
CA PHE A 107 0.87 -5.92 -17.35
C PHE A 107 -0.65 -6.09 -17.27
N ASN A 108 -1.36 -5.45 -18.21
CA ASN A 108 -2.83 -5.33 -18.24
C ASN A 108 -3.47 -4.56 -17.05
N THR A 109 -2.68 -4.00 -16.13
CA THR A 109 -3.15 -3.19 -14.99
C THR A 109 -2.36 -1.89 -14.81
N PRO A 110 -2.07 -1.09 -15.85
CA PRO A 110 -1.22 0.10 -15.72
C PRO A 110 -1.77 1.16 -14.76
N TRP A 111 -3.09 1.23 -14.58
CA TRP A 111 -3.75 2.11 -13.60
C TRP A 111 -3.51 1.70 -12.14
N MET A 112 -2.91 0.53 -11.89
CA MET A 112 -2.55 0.05 -10.55
C MET A 112 -1.08 0.31 -10.22
N ASP A 113 -0.33 1.03 -11.07
CA ASP A 113 1.09 1.32 -10.85
C ASP A 113 1.35 2.25 -9.66
N GLY A 114 0.42 3.16 -9.34
CA GLY A 114 0.52 3.93 -8.09
C GLY A 114 1.20 5.29 -8.17
N VAL A 115 1.61 5.73 -9.37
CA VAL A 115 2.29 7.01 -9.55
C VAL A 115 1.25 8.12 -9.65
N GLY A 116 1.20 8.97 -8.62
CA GLY A 116 0.25 10.05 -8.50
C GLY A 116 0.31 11.02 -9.69
N MET A 117 -0.86 11.40 -10.19
CA MET A 117 -1.05 12.30 -11.33
C MET A 117 -0.50 11.79 -12.67
N ILE A 118 0.01 10.55 -12.73
CA ILE A 118 0.43 9.89 -13.97
C ILE A 118 -0.48 8.70 -14.25
N THR A 119 -0.47 7.69 -13.38
CA THR A 119 -1.26 6.46 -13.57
C THR A 119 -2.56 6.47 -12.80
N GLN A 120 -2.66 7.26 -11.72
CA GLN A 120 -3.89 7.48 -10.97
C GLN A 120 -3.91 8.82 -10.23
N LEU A 121 -5.11 9.27 -9.84
CA LEU A 121 -5.23 10.35 -8.87
C LEU A 121 -4.81 9.85 -7.48
N PRO A 122 -4.08 10.67 -6.69
CA PRO A 122 -3.83 10.38 -5.28
C PRO A 122 -5.11 10.20 -4.47
N THR A 123 -5.08 9.26 -3.54
CA THR A 123 -6.20 8.94 -2.65
C THR A 123 -6.36 10.00 -1.59
N LYS A 124 -7.58 10.53 -1.46
CA LYS A 124 -7.88 11.63 -0.53
C LYS A 124 -7.86 11.17 0.93
N PRO A 125 -7.68 12.08 1.88
CA PRO A 125 -7.89 11.79 3.30
C PRO A 125 -9.24 11.13 3.55
N ARG A 126 -9.24 10.07 4.37
CA ARG A 126 -10.42 9.25 4.71
C ARG A 126 -11.03 8.49 3.54
N ASP A 127 -10.30 8.35 2.43
CA ASP A 127 -10.71 7.54 1.29
C ASP A 127 -9.85 6.27 1.18
N ALA A 128 -10.29 5.35 0.32
CA ALA A 128 -9.64 4.08 0.08
C ALA A 128 -9.58 3.75 -1.42
N PHE A 129 -8.61 2.94 -1.82
CA PHE A 129 -8.52 2.36 -3.15
C PHE A 129 -8.14 0.89 -3.07
#